data_AF-A0A7X8KBE1-F1
#
_entry.id   AF-A0A7X8KBE1-F1
#
_cell.length_a   1.000
_cell.length_b   1.000
_cell.length_c   1.000
_cell.angle_alpha   90.00
_cell.angle_beta   90.00
_cell.angle_gamma   90.00
#
_symmetry.space_group_name_H-M   'P 1'
#
loop_
_entity.id
_entity.type
_entity.pdbx_description
1 polymer ?
#
loop_
_entity_poly.entity_id
_entity_poly.type
_entity_poly.pdbx_seq_one_letter_code
_entity_poly.pdbx_strand_id
1 'polypeptide(L)' 'GSPLPLTALVREMMSTLRADGFGQDDHSALARYYAKLSGTRIGK' A
#
# COMPACT_ATOMS: atom_id res chain seq x y z
N GLY A 1 8.71 20.83 12.61
CA GLY A 1 7.78 19.69 12.36
C GLY A 1 8.50 18.42 12.75
N SER A 2 7.80 17.46 13.37
CA SER A 2 8.38 16.17 13.73
C SER A 2 8.58 15.31 12.48
N PRO A 3 9.69 14.57 12.33
CA PRO A 3 9.84 13.61 11.24
C PRO A 3 8.81 12.48 11.40
N LEU A 4 8.05 12.21 10.34
CA LEU A 4 7.06 11.11 10.27
C LEU A 4 7.51 10.07 9.24
N PRO A 5 8.59 9.32 9.52
CA PRO A 5 9.18 8.39 8.55
C PRO A 5 8.19 7.31 8.13
N LEU A 6 7.35 6.83 9.06
CA LEU A 6 6.33 5.82 8.77
C LEU A 6 5.23 6.38 7.87
N THR A 7 4.82 7.63 8.07
CA THR A 7 3.82 8.29 7.21
C THR A 7 4.36 8.53 5.81
N ALA A 8 5.63 8.94 5.68
CA ALA A 8 6.28 9.09 4.39
C ALA A 8 6.34 7.74 3.65
N LEU A 9 6.69 6.66 4.36
CA LEU A 9 6.71 5.30 3.80
C LEU A 9 5.34 4.85 3.29
N VAL A 10 4.27 5.03 4.08
CA VAL A 10 2.90 4.65 3.67
C VAL A 10 2.43 5.46 2.46
N ARG A 11 2.82 6.73 2.35
CA ARG A 11 2.50 7.57 1.19
C ARG A 11 3.08 7.01 -0.12
N GLU A 12 4.30 6.49 -0.08
CA GLU A 12 4.92 5.83 -1.24
C GLU A 12 4.22 4.51 -1.59
N MET A 13 3.84 3.71 -0.59
CA MET A 13 3.06 2.49 -0.80
C MET A 13 1.70 2.78 -1.46
N MET A 14 0.99 3.82 -1.01
CA MET A 14 -0.28 4.23 -1.60
C MET A 14 -0.12 4.77 -3.03
N SER A 15 0.97 5.48 -3.32
CA SER A 15 1.29 5.93 -4.68
C SER A 15 1.55 4.74 -5.61
N THR A 16 2.22 3.70 -5.12
CA THR A 16 2.43 2.45 -5.86
C THR A 16 1.11 1.74 -6.16
N LEU A 17 0.22 1.61 -5.16
CA LEU A 17 -1.12 1.03 -5.35
C LEU A 17 -1.95 1.82 -6.37
N ARG A 18 -1.85 3.14 -6.35
CA ARG A 18 -2.52 4.01 -7.33
C ARG A 18 -1.98 3.80 -8.74
N ALA A 19 -0.67 3.60 -8.90
CA ALA A 19 -0.06 3.24 -10.18
C ALA A 19 -0.47 1.83 -10.65
N ASP A 20 -0.66 0.90 -9.72
CA ASP A 20 -1.15 -0.46 -9.97
C ASP A 20 -2.66 -0.54 -10.28
N GLY A 21 -3.37 0.60 -10.34
CA GLY A 21 -4.80 0.68 -10.66
C GLY A 21 -5.74 0.57 -9.46
N PHE A 22 -5.22 0.41 -8.24
CA PHE A 22 -5.98 0.32 -6.99
C PHE A 22 -6.16 1.69 -6.29
N GLY A 23 -6.01 2.80 -7.02
CA GLY A 23 -6.08 4.15 -6.44
C GLY A 23 -7.46 4.60 -5.97
N GLN A 24 -8.51 3.85 -6.34
CA GLN A 24 -9.90 4.06 -5.92
C GLN A 24 -10.40 2.94 -5.02
N ASP A 25 -9.59 1.91 -4.76
CA ASP A 25 -9.92 0.88 -3.79
C ASP A 25 -9.84 1.47 -2.38
N ASP A 26 -10.57 0.88 -1.45
CA ASP A 26 -10.49 1.19 -0.03
C ASP A 26 -9.04 1.06 0.47
N HIS A 27 -8.68 1.78 1.55
CA HIS A 27 -7.32 1.74 2.12
C HIS A 27 -6.86 0.32 2.53
N SER A 28 -7.78 -0.63 2.65
CA SER A 28 -7.49 -2.07 2.74
C SER A 28 -6.67 -2.64 1.56
N ALA A 29 -6.55 -1.93 0.45
CA ALA A 29 -5.65 -2.25 -0.68
C ALA A 29 -4.17 -2.34 -0.28
N LEU A 30 -3.77 -1.79 0.89
CA LEU A 30 -2.42 -1.99 1.43
C LEU A 30 -2.09 -3.48 1.62
N ALA A 31 -3.08 -4.32 1.92
CA ALA A 31 -2.88 -5.77 1.97
C ALA A 31 -2.49 -6.34 0.61
N ARG A 32 -3.02 -5.80 -0.51
CA ARG A 32 -2.63 -6.19 -1.87
C ARG A 32 -1.17 -5.82 -2.17
N TYR A 33 -0.70 -4.68 -1.67
CA TYR A 33 0.70 -4.27 -1.81
C TYR A 33 1.64 -5.29 -1.15
N TYR A 34 1.35 -5.69 0.08
CA TYR A 34 2.13 -6.73 0.76
C TYR A 34 1.99 -8.09 0.09
N ALA A 35 0.79 -8.47 -0.34
CA ALA A 35 0.54 -9.71 -1.08
C ALA A 35 1.34 -9.79 -2.40
N LYS A 36 1.46 -8.67 -3.12
CA LYS A 36 2.27 -8.54 -4.34
C LYS A 36 3.76 -8.70 -4.03
N LEU A 37 4.24 -8.11 -2.93
CA LEU A 37 5.64 -8.19 -2.52
C LEU A 37 6.03 -9.58 -2.02
N SER A 38 5.15 -10.25 -1.27
CA SER A 38 5.41 -11.58 -0.71
C SER A 38 5.09 -12.72 -1.69
N GLY A 39 4.38 -12.45 -2.78
CA GLY A 39 3.86 -13.47 -3.70
C GLY A 39 2.77 -14.35 -3.07
N THR A 40 2.24 -13.97 -1.90
CA THR A 40 1.21 -14.73 -1.18
C THR A 40 -0.12 -13.98 -1.22
N ARG A 41 -1.24 -14.69 -1.36
CA ARG A 41 -2.57 -14.07 -1.23
C ARG A 41 -2.87 -13.78 0.23
N ILE A 42 -3.35 -12.56 0.51
CA ILE A 42 -3.86 -12.16 1.83
C ILE A 42 -5.38 -12.11 1.73
N GLY A 43 -6.07 -13.05 2.37
CA GLY A 43 -7.51 -13.28 2.24
C GLY A 43 -7.85 -14.77 2.07
N LYS A 44 -9.15 -15.11 2.05
CA LYS A 44 -9.60 -16.47 1.71
C LYS A 44 -9.47 -16.75 0.23
#